data_AF-A0A7V9IH72-F1
#
_entry.id   AF-A0A7V9IH72-F1
#
_cell.length_a   1.000
_cell.length_b   1.000
_cell.length_c   1.000
_cell.angle_alpha   90.00
_cell.angle_beta   90.00
_cell.angle_gamma   90.00
#
_symmetry.space_group_name_H-M   'P 1'
#
loop_
_entity.id
_entity.type
_entity.pdbx_description
1 polymer ?
#
loop_
_entity_poly.entity_id
_entity_poly.type
_entity_poly.pdbx_seq_one_letter_code
_entity_poly.pdbx_strand_id
1 'polypeptide(L)'
;AGADGLSLVNTLRGLALDERTLRPTLGRGAGGYSGPALKPVALACVYACAAAVDLPIVGMGGVRSGLDALELIAAGASIVGVGTVLFSDPGAAGRIRSELAAEAAARGLPDALDGCGLAHSSLQMNDSRFGNGAGKGLESAQNLSLDRDGQDVSIPRS
;
A
#
# COMPACT_ATOMS: atom_id res chain seq x y z
N ALA A 1 12.01 -6.10 18.85
CA ALA A 1 12.69 -6.49 17.59
C ALA A 1 13.51 -5.28 17.11
N GLY A 2 14.73 -5.48 16.59
CA GLY A 2 15.66 -4.42 16.17
C GLY A 2 16.06 -4.61 14.71
N ALA A 3 15.08 -4.52 13.81
CA ALA A 3 15.32 -4.64 12.37
C ALA A 3 15.87 -3.33 11.81
N ASP A 4 16.83 -3.42 10.88
CA ASP A 4 17.44 -2.26 10.21
C ASP A 4 16.68 -1.79 8.96
N GLY A 5 15.67 -2.56 8.52
CA GLY A 5 14.89 -2.29 7.31
C GLY A 5 13.80 -3.33 7.07
N LEU A 6 12.91 -3.05 6.12
CA LEU A 6 11.81 -3.94 5.72
C LEU A 6 11.87 -4.23 4.21
N SER A 7 11.50 -5.44 3.79
CA SER A 7 11.23 -5.75 2.38
C SER A 7 9.76 -6.07 2.16
N LEU A 8 9.12 -5.42 1.20
CA LEU A 8 7.70 -5.52 0.94
C LEU A 8 7.44 -5.55 -0.57
N VAL A 9 6.66 -6.45 -1.16
CA VAL A 9 5.97 -7.61 -0.57
C VAL A 9 6.59 -8.92 -1.05
N ASN A 10 6.38 -9.98 -0.27
CA ASN A 10 6.50 -11.34 -0.79
C ASN A 10 5.29 -11.65 -1.70
N THR A 11 5.35 -12.76 -2.41
CA THR A 11 4.24 -13.29 -3.21
C THR A 11 2.98 -13.50 -2.36
N LEU A 12 1.81 -13.25 -2.97
CA LEU A 12 0.53 -13.63 -2.38
C LEU A 12 0.25 -15.11 -2.63
N ARG A 13 -0.77 -15.67 -1.97
CA ARG A 13 -1.23 -17.02 -2.30
C ARG A 13 -2.25 -16.96 -3.42
N GLY A 14 -2.01 -17.71 -4.49
CA GLY A 14 -2.91 -17.84 -5.63
C GLY A 14 -3.22 -19.30 -5.95
N LEU A 15 -4.34 -19.52 -6.64
CA LEU A 15 -4.75 -20.82 -7.15
C LEU A 15 -4.98 -20.71 -8.65
N ALA A 16 -4.41 -21.65 -9.39
CA ALA A 16 -4.71 -21.84 -10.81
C ALA A 16 -5.39 -23.19 -10.97
N LEU A 17 -6.49 -23.21 -11.72
CA LEU A 17 -7.27 -24.41 -12.00
C LEU A 17 -7.10 -24.80 -13.47
N ASP A 18 -7.01 -26.09 -13.73
CA ASP A 18 -7.12 -26.64 -15.06
C ASP A 18 -8.56 -26.42 -15.55
N GLU A 19 -8.72 -25.85 -16.74
CA GLU A 19 -10.01 -25.37 -17.26
C GLU A 19 -11.02 -26.50 -17.52
N ARG A 20 -10.55 -27.73 -17.75
CA ARG A 20 -11.39 -28.88 -18.09
C ARG A 20 -11.77 -29.69 -16.85
N THR A 21 -10.83 -29.86 -15.94
CA THR A 21 -10.97 -30.73 -14.77
C THR A 21 -11.35 -29.96 -13.51
N LEU A 22 -11.19 -28.63 -13.51
CA LEU A 22 -11.35 -27.73 -12.36
C LEU A 22 -10.46 -28.11 -11.17
N ARG A 23 -9.39 -28.86 -11.41
CA ARG A 23 -8.41 -29.27 -10.39
C ARG A 23 -7.24 -28.28 -10.36
N PRO A 24 -6.55 -28.13 -9.21
CA PRO A 24 -5.36 -27.29 -9.14
C PRO A 24 -4.29 -27.72 -10.15
N THR A 25 -3.72 -26.75 -10.86
CA THR A 25 -2.64 -27.01 -11.84
C THR A 25 -1.31 -27.30 -11.17
N LEU A 26 -1.07 -26.69 -10.00
CA LEU A 26 0.13 -26.95 -9.21
C LEU A 26 -0.10 -28.16 -8.31
N GLY A 27 0.86 -29.10 -8.30
CA GLY A 27 0.75 -30.34 -7.51
C GLY A 27 0.61 -30.15 -6.00
N ARG A 28 0.93 -28.96 -5.46
CA ARG A 28 0.74 -28.59 -4.05
C ARG A 28 -0.52 -27.74 -3.80
N GLY A 29 -1.43 -27.62 -4.77
CA GLY A 29 -2.61 -26.77 -4.69
C GLY A 29 -2.28 -25.31 -4.94
N ALA A 30 -2.43 -24.45 -3.94
CA ALA A 30 -2.09 -23.04 -4.08
C ALA A 30 -0.57 -22.77 -4.09
N GLY A 31 -0.14 -21.74 -4.81
CA GLY A 31 1.25 -21.33 -4.97
C GLY A 31 1.46 -19.84 -4.72
N GLY A 32 2.70 -19.38 -4.91
CA GLY A 32 3.03 -17.95 -4.86
C GLY A 32 2.55 -17.24 -6.13
N TYR A 33 1.81 -16.15 -5.94
CA TYR A 33 1.36 -15.24 -6.97
C TYR A 33 2.25 -14.00 -6.98
N SER A 34 2.86 -13.75 -8.14
CA SER A 34 3.77 -12.62 -8.36
C SER A 34 3.47 -11.98 -9.72
N GLY A 35 4.27 -10.99 -10.08
CA GLY A 35 4.15 -10.31 -11.36
C GLY A 35 3.25 -9.09 -11.32
N PRO A 36 2.90 -8.55 -12.49
CA PRO A 36 2.38 -7.18 -12.64
C PRO A 36 1.09 -6.91 -11.86
N ALA A 37 0.21 -7.91 -11.79
CA ALA A 37 -1.04 -7.81 -11.08
C ALA A 37 -0.87 -7.71 -9.55
N LEU A 38 0.32 -8.01 -9.01
CA LEU A 38 0.65 -7.79 -7.60
C LEU A 38 0.95 -6.31 -7.29
N LYS A 39 1.24 -5.47 -8.29
CA LYS A 39 1.68 -4.08 -8.10
C LYS A 39 0.76 -3.24 -7.21
N PRO A 40 -0.58 -3.22 -7.40
CA PRO A 40 -1.45 -2.41 -6.55
C PRO A 40 -1.39 -2.79 -5.07
N VAL A 41 -1.23 -4.09 -4.77
CA VAL A 41 -1.07 -4.56 -3.39
C VAL A 41 0.30 -4.16 -2.84
N ALA A 42 1.36 -4.28 -3.64
CA ALA A 42 2.70 -3.85 -3.25
C ALA A 42 2.72 -2.35 -2.90
N LEU A 43 2.12 -1.51 -3.73
CA LEU A 43 1.99 -0.06 -3.49
C LEU A 43 1.25 0.21 -2.18
N ALA A 44 0.10 -0.42 -1.96
CA ALA A 44 -0.69 -0.24 -0.74
C ALA A 44 0.09 -0.64 0.53
N CYS A 45 0.83 -1.76 0.48
CA CYS A 45 1.65 -2.22 1.61
C CYS A 45 2.84 -1.29 1.88
N VAL A 46 3.59 -0.90 0.84
CA VAL A 46 4.71 0.03 0.99
C VAL A 46 4.23 1.35 1.56
N TYR A 47 3.12 1.89 1.02
CA TYR A 47 2.49 3.11 1.51
C TYR A 47 2.14 3.01 3.00
N ALA A 48 1.35 1.99 3.38
CA ALA A 48 0.94 1.83 4.77
C ALA A 48 2.12 1.63 5.72
N CYS A 49 3.14 0.87 5.33
CA CYS A 49 4.32 0.65 6.16
C CYS A 49 5.18 1.92 6.28
N ALA A 50 5.39 2.66 5.19
CA ALA A 50 6.15 3.91 5.21
C ALA A 50 5.52 4.97 6.12
N ALA A 51 4.19 4.96 6.26
CA ALA A 51 3.48 5.83 7.21
C ALA A 51 3.61 5.38 8.68
N ALA A 52 4.00 4.12 8.92
CA ALA A 52 3.99 3.50 10.24
C ALA A 52 5.39 3.29 10.85
N VAL A 53 6.45 3.36 10.05
CA VAL A 53 7.83 3.11 10.50
C VAL A 53 8.82 4.09 9.87
N ASP A 54 9.90 4.39 10.60
CA ASP A 54 11.00 5.21 10.11
C ASP A 54 12.15 4.38 9.48
N LEU A 55 11.93 3.07 9.27
CA LEU A 55 12.92 2.16 8.70
C LEU A 55 12.93 2.22 7.16
N PRO A 56 14.10 2.09 6.50
CA PRO A 56 14.16 2.02 5.05
C PRO A 56 13.40 0.80 4.51
N ILE A 57 12.67 1.02 3.41
CA ILE A 57 11.83 -0.01 2.79
C ILE A 57 12.39 -0.40 1.42
N VAL A 58 12.60 -1.70 1.21
CA VAL A 58 12.79 -2.32 -0.10
C VAL A 58 11.40 -2.66 -0.67
N GLY A 59 10.89 -1.82 -1.56
CA GLY A 59 9.61 -2.01 -2.23
C GLY A 59 9.73 -2.89 -3.49
N MET A 60 8.87 -3.88 -3.65
CA MET A 60 8.87 -4.80 -4.79
C MET A 60 7.50 -5.43 -4.99
N GLY A 61 7.24 -5.84 -6.23
CA GLY A 61 6.01 -6.50 -6.61
C GLY A 61 5.47 -5.93 -7.92
N GLY A 62 5.61 -6.68 -9.01
CA GLY A 62 5.03 -6.33 -10.30
C GLY A 62 5.72 -5.21 -11.09
N VAL A 63 6.91 -4.78 -10.71
CA VAL A 63 7.71 -3.76 -11.42
C VAL A 63 8.09 -4.26 -12.82
N ARG A 64 7.72 -3.49 -13.85
CA ARG A 64 8.07 -3.74 -15.26
C ARG A 64 8.71 -2.54 -15.96
N SER A 65 8.51 -1.34 -15.44
CA SER A 65 9.04 -0.08 -15.99
C SER A 65 9.68 0.80 -14.93
N GLY A 66 10.40 1.84 -15.39
CA GLY A 66 10.89 2.91 -14.53
C GLY A 66 9.78 3.67 -13.81
N LEU A 67 8.61 3.82 -14.44
CA LEU A 67 7.44 4.43 -13.80
C LEU A 67 6.93 3.58 -12.64
N ASP A 68 6.84 2.25 -12.80
CA ASP A 68 6.43 1.36 -11.70
C ASP A 68 7.40 1.46 -10.51
N ALA A 69 8.71 1.60 -10.79
CA ALA A 69 9.71 1.81 -9.75
C ALA A 69 9.54 3.17 -9.06
N LEU A 70 9.27 4.23 -9.83
CA LEU A 70 9.03 5.56 -9.28
C LEU A 70 7.75 5.61 -8.43
N GLU A 71 6.69 4.88 -8.81
CA GLU A 71 5.47 4.75 -8.01
C GLU A 71 5.74 4.11 -6.63
N LEU A 72 6.59 3.07 -6.57
CA LEU A 72 7.00 2.47 -5.29
C LEU A 72 7.83 3.43 -4.44
N ILE A 73 8.72 4.21 -5.05
CA ILE A 73 9.48 5.26 -4.35
C ILE A 73 8.52 6.34 -3.83
N ALA A 74 7.60 6.81 -4.66
CA ALA A 74 6.58 7.78 -4.27
C ALA A 74 5.69 7.28 -3.12
N ALA A 75 5.44 5.96 -3.05
CA ALA A 75 4.75 5.33 -1.92
C ALA A 75 5.60 5.25 -0.63
N GLY A 76 6.92 5.40 -0.71
CA GLY A 76 7.83 5.43 0.43
C GLY A 76 8.95 4.39 0.41
N ALA A 77 9.17 3.69 -0.71
CA ALA A 77 10.31 2.78 -0.85
C ALA A 77 11.63 3.56 -1.03
N SER A 78 12.68 3.12 -0.33
CA SER A 78 14.06 3.63 -0.50
C SER A 78 14.84 2.82 -1.52
N ILE A 79 14.42 1.57 -1.77
CA ILE A 79 15.04 0.65 -2.72
C ILE A 79 13.92 -0.06 -3.48
N VAL A 80 14.10 -0.31 -4.77
CA VAL A 80 13.12 -1.06 -5.58
C VAL A 80 13.68 -2.42 -6.02
N GLY A 81 12.99 -3.49 -5.66
CA GLY A 81 13.30 -4.86 -6.09
C GLY A 81 12.57 -5.26 -7.37
N VAL A 82 13.30 -5.93 -8.27
CA VAL A 82 12.79 -6.42 -9.56
C VAL A 82 12.91 -7.95 -9.60
N GLY A 83 11.81 -8.63 -9.93
CA GLY A 83 11.73 -10.11 -9.89
C GLY A 83 11.13 -10.70 -11.15
N THR A 84 9.79 -10.80 -11.20
CA THR A 84 9.07 -11.55 -12.25
C THR A 84 9.45 -11.18 -13.69
N VAL A 85 9.71 -9.90 -13.98
CA VAL A 85 10.10 -9.45 -15.32
C VAL A 85 11.43 -10.03 -15.79
N LEU A 86 12.34 -10.39 -14.87
CA LEU A 86 13.65 -10.96 -15.19
C LEU A 86 13.56 -12.36 -15.83
N PHE A 87 12.46 -13.10 -15.60
CA PHE A 87 12.24 -14.38 -16.27
C PHE A 87 11.99 -14.22 -17.77
N SER A 88 11.41 -13.10 -18.20
CA SER A 88 11.12 -12.82 -19.61
C SER A 88 12.16 -11.89 -20.26
N ASP A 89 12.79 -11.01 -19.48
CA ASP A 89 13.76 -10.02 -19.94
C ASP A 89 14.90 -9.89 -18.90
N PRO A 90 16.03 -10.61 -19.08
CA PRO A 90 17.19 -10.51 -18.19
C PRO A 90 17.83 -9.12 -18.15
N GLY A 91 17.63 -8.30 -19.19
CA GLY A 91 18.14 -6.93 -19.28
C GLY A 91 17.24 -5.90 -18.60
N ALA A 92 16.06 -6.32 -18.10
CA ALA A 92 15.04 -5.41 -17.58
C ALA A 92 15.57 -4.50 -16.47
N ALA A 93 16.43 -4.99 -15.57
CA ALA A 93 16.95 -4.18 -14.46
C ALA A 93 17.73 -2.94 -14.96
N GLY A 94 18.56 -3.09 -15.99
CA GLY A 94 19.30 -1.97 -16.56
C GLY A 94 18.39 -0.96 -17.26
N ARG A 95 17.42 -1.47 -18.03
CA ARG A 95 16.42 -0.66 -18.72
C ARG A 95 15.52 0.11 -17.75
N ILE A 96 14.97 -0.57 -16.74
CA ILE A 96 14.13 0.04 -15.68
C ILE A 96 14.89 1.13 -14.94
N ARG A 97 16.18 0.94 -14.65
CA ARG A 97 17.00 1.98 -14.03
C ARG A 97 17.11 3.23 -14.90
N SER A 98 17.36 3.07 -16.20
CA SER A 98 17.42 4.20 -17.13
C SER A 98 16.07 4.90 -17.28
N GLU A 99 14.99 4.13 -17.38
CA GLU A 99 13.61 4.65 -17.41
C GLU A 99 13.30 5.42 -16.11
N LEU A 100 13.67 4.89 -14.93
CA LEU A 100 13.44 5.54 -13.64
C LEU A 100 14.10 6.92 -13.58
N ALA A 101 15.36 7.02 -14.02
CA ALA A 101 16.06 8.31 -14.10
C ALA A 101 15.33 9.30 -15.03
N ALA A 102 14.82 8.82 -16.17
CA ALA A 102 14.06 9.65 -17.09
C ALA A 102 12.70 10.10 -16.50
N GLU A 103 11.99 9.22 -15.81
CA GLU A 103 10.71 9.53 -15.15
C GLU A 103 10.89 10.54 -14.00
N ALA A 104 11.98 10.43 -13.23
CA ALA A 104 12.36 11.40 -12.21
C ALA A 104 12.65 12.78 -12.82
N ALA A 105 13.52 12.82 -13.84
CA ALA A 105 13.87 14.06 -14.53
C ALA A 105 12.64 14.73 -15.17
N ALA A 106 11.72 13.95 -15.77
CA ALA A 106 10.47 14.46 -16.35
C ALA A 106 9.54 15.14 -15.32
N ARG A 107 9.71 14.83 -14.02
CA ARG A 107 8.96 15.44 -12.91
C ARG A 107 9.77 16.50 -12.16
N GLY A 108 10.96 16.85 -12.64
CA GLY A 108 11.82 17.83 -11.99
C GLY A 108 12.47 17.32 -10.70
N LEU A 109 12.62 16.00 -10.55
CA LEU A 109 13.33 15.38 -9.44
C LEU A 109 14.80 15.16 -9.85
N PRO A 110 15.78 15.84 -9.23
CA PRO A 110 17.21 15.65 -9.51
C PRO A 110 17.69 14.22 -9.28
N ASP A 111 17.20 13.58 -8.23
CA ASP A 111 17.35 12.15 -7.94
C ASP A 111 15.98 11.48 -7.81
N ALA A 112 15.85 10.21 -8.21
CA ALA A 112 14.58 9.49 -8.09
C ALA A 112 14.10 9.40 -6.63
N LEU A 113 15.03 9.33 -5.67
CA LEU A 113 14.73 9.29 -4.24
C LEU A 113 14.23 10.63 -3.68
N ASP A 114 14.39 11.74 -4.40
CA ASP A 114 13.72 13.01 -4.04
C ASP A 114 12.19 12.88 -4.16
N GLY A 115 11.71 11.88 -4.89
CA GLY A 115 10.30 11.51 -4.95
C GLY A 115 9.81 10.67 -3.78
N CYS A 116 10.70 10.25 -2.86
CA CYS A 116 10.36 9.32 -1.79
C CYS A 116 9.24 9.88 -0.90
N GLY A 117 8.15 9.15 -0.78
CA GLY A 117 7.03 9.50 0.09
C GLY A 117 6.14 10.65 -0.40
N LEU A 118 6.29 11.13 -1.64
CA LEU A 118 5.41 12.17 -2.22
C LEU A 118 3.91 11.81 -2.13
N ALA A 119 3.55 10.52 -2.12
CA ALA A 119 2.17 10.08 -1.97
C ALA A 119 1.57 10.36 -0.58
N HIS A 120 2.39 10.63 0.43
CA HIS A 120 1.95 10.94 1.81
C HIS A 120 1.61 12.42 2.00
N SER A 121 2.23 13.30 1.21
CA SER A 121 2.12 14.76 1.37
C SER A 121 0.75 15.34 0.98
N SER A 122 -0.02 14.66 0.12
CA SER A 122 -1.33 15.12 -0.35
C SER A 122 -2.47 14.94 0.68
N LEU A 123 -2.30 14.06 1.67
CA LEU A 123 -3.29 13.87 2.73
C LEU A 123 -3.19 14.91 3.87
N GLN A 124 -2.04 15.57 4.03
CA GLN A 124 -1.85 16.58 5.08
C GLN A 124 -2.49 17.93 4.74
N MET A 125 -2.87 18.16 3.48
CA MET A 125 -3.45 19.43 3.01
C MET A 125 -4.96 19.59 3.24
N ASN A 126 -5.66 18.62 3.84
CA ASN A 126 -7.13 18.66 3.89
C ASN A 126 -7.77 18.94 5.27
N ASP A 127 -6.98 19.21 6.33
CA ASP A 127 -7.52 19.52 7.66
C ASP A 127 -7.65 21.03 7.97
N SER A 128 -7.21 21.90 7.05
CA SER A 128 -7.27 23.36 7.22
C SER A 128 -8.50 24.03 6.58
N ARG A 129 -9.37 23.26 5.91
CA ARG A 129 -10.61 23.78 5.28
C ARG A 129 -11.84 23.73 6.18
N PHE A 130 -11.73 23.16 7.38
CA PHE A 130 -12.78 23.20 8.41
C PHE A 130 -12.24 23.88 9.67
N GLY A 131 -11.99 25.18 9.56
CA GLY A 131 -11.47 26.00 10.64
C GLY A 131 -11.99 27.43 10.64
N ASN A 132 -13.15 27.61 11.27
CA ASN A 132 -13.54 28.77 12.08
C ASN A 132 -14.24 29.97 11.40
N GLY A 133 -15.50 30.19 11.80
CA GLY A 133 -16.24 31.43 11.52
C GLY A 133 -17.68 31.42 12.00
N ALA A 134 -17.90 31.56 13.32
CA ALA A 134 -18.98 32.32 13.98
C ALA A 134 -19.48 31.63 15.27
N GLY A 135 -19.24 32.30 16.40
CA GLY A 135 -19.77 31.92 17.70
C GLY A 135 -21.19 32.45 17.98
N LYS A 136 -21.72 31.94 19.09
CA LYS A 136 -22.89 32.37 19.87
C LYS A 136 -24.28 32.10 19.29
N GLY A 137 -24.98 31.19 19.96
CA GLY A 137 -26.45 31.18 20.02
C GLY A 137 -27.05 29.78 19.99
N LEU A 138 -27.22 29.15 21.17
CA LEU A 138 -28.47 28.58 21.69
C LEU A 138 -28.13 27.56 22.79
N GLU A 139 -28.16 28.02 24.04
CA GLU A 139 -28.76 27.22 25.11
C GLU A 139 -30.26 27.03 24.81
N SER A 140 -30.83 25.95 25.35
CA SER A 140 -32.24 25.57 25.44
C SER A 140 -32.88 24.74 24.30
N ALA A 141 -32.90 23.41 24.50
CA ALA A 141 -34.07 22.52 24.38
C ALA A 141 -33.68 21.14 24.96
N GLN A 142 -33.86 20.96 26.26
CA GLN A 142 -34.92 20.12 26.85
C GLN A 142 -34.63 18.61 26.82
N ASN A 143 -34.31 18.15 28.02
CA ASN A 143 -34.37 16.81 28.56
C ASN A 143 -35.80 16.24 28.46
N LEU A 144 -35.97 14.99 28.01
CA LEU A 144 -37.16 14.13 28.24
C LEU A 144 -36.66 12.67 28.29
N SER A 145 -36.31 12.18 29.49
CA SER A 145 -37.12 11.29 30.35
C SER A 145 -37.07 9.79 30.00
N LEU A 146 -36.54 9.01 30.96
CA LEU A 146 -36.45 7.55 31.08
C LEU A 146 -37.82 6.83 31.11
N ASP A 147 -37.82 5.51 30.90
CA ASP A 147 -38.51 4.53 31.79
C ASP A 147 -37.68 3.22 31.87
N ARG A 148 -37.23 2.80 33.07
CA ARG A 148 -37.84 1.84 34.04
C ARG A 148 -37.88 0.43 33.46
N ASP A 149 -36.82 -0.37 33.48
CA ASP A 149 -36.34 -1.10 34.66
C ASP A 149 -34.92 -1.63 34.42
N GLY A 150 -33.92 -1.06 35.10
CA GLY A 150 -32.52 -1.44 34.96
C GLY A 150 -32.23 -2.90 35.38
N GLN A 151 -32.27 -3.83 34.44
CA GLN A 151 -31.78 -5.20 34.60
C GLN A 151 -30.84 -5.57 33.46
N ASP A 152 -29.67 -6.05 33.88
CA ASP A 152 -28.58 -6.65 33.11
C ASP A 152 -29.05 -7.93 32.40
N VAL A 153 -28.80 -8.07 31.09
CA VAL A 153 -29.05 -9.31 30.35
C VAL A 153 -27.74 -10.04 30.12
N SER A 154 -27.43 -10.91 31.09
CA SER A 154 -26.52 -12.03 30.93
C SER A 154 -27.17 -13.18 30.14
N ILE A 155 -26.38 -13.78 29.24
CA ILE A 155 -26.58 -14.95 28.35
C ILE A 155 -27.30 -16.19 28.96
N PRO A 156 -27.86 -17.08 28.10
CA PRO A 156 -27.25 -18.41 28.03
C PRO A 156 -27.08 -18.99 26.61
N ARG A 157 -26.11 -19.91 26.53
CA ARG A 157 -25.75 -20.77 25.39
C ARG A 157 -26.83 -21.81 25.09
N SER A 158 -26.95 -22.17 23.81
CA SER A 158 -27.37 -23.49 23.33
C SER A 158 -26.29 -24.06 22.43
#